data_AF-A0A3P3DFQ6-F1
#
_entry.id   AF-A0A3P3DFQ6-F1
#
_cell.length_a   1.000
_cell.length_b   1.000
_cell.length_c   1.000
_cell.angle_alpha   90.00
_cell.angle_beta   90.00
_cell.angle_gamma   90.00
#
_symmetry.space_group_name_H-M   'P 1'
#
loop_
_entity.id
_entity.type
_entity.pdbx_description
1 polymer ?
#
loop_
_entity_poly.entity_id
_entity_poly.type
_entity_poly.pdbx_seq_one_letter_code
_entity_poly.pdbx_strand_id
1 'polypeptide(L)'
;MKLLCAAALLSLSLTLPAGAEVIVATDPDFAPVATELAQRLGAADFRVLALQPAALERAEADLILGPDTALADRLIASGAALAPGRVTYAMGRSGTEEAVNPRDGVLMQRAAENAAARDFLDFLLTPEAWDVIVAAGFGAH
;
A
#
# COMPACT_ATOMS: atom_id res chain seq x y z
N MET A 1 62.37 -0.14 8.38
CA MET A 1 61.85 -0.89 7.22
C MET A 1 60.87 -1.93 7.71
N LYS A 2 59.68 -2.01 7.08
CA LYS A 2 58.66 -3.08 7.16
C LYS A 2 57.87 -3.13 8.49
N LEU A 3 56.54 -3.19 8.55
CA LEU A 3 55.47 -3.40 7.58
C LEU A 3 54.17 -2.74 8.10
N LEU A 4 53.32 -2.34 7.15
CA LEU A 4 51.95 -1.85 7.33
C LEU A 4 51.03 -2.90 7.97
N CYS A 5 50.08 -2.47 8.80
CA CYS A 5 48.78 -3.12 9.05
C CYS A 5 47.73 -2.01 8.93
N ALA A 6 47.14 -1.76 7.77
CA ALA A 6 46.04 -2.52 7.14
C ALA A 6 44.75 -2.52 7.99
N ALA A 7 43.89 -1.56 7.65
CA ALA A 7 42.43 -1.65 7.54
C ALA A 7 41.62 -2.21 8.73
N ALA A 8 41.13 -1.31 9.58
CA ALA A 8 39.86 -1.49 10.27
C ALA A 8 38.78 -0.69 9.52
N LEU A 9 38.32 -1.24 8.39
CA LEU A 9 37.08 -0.80 7.76
C LEU A 9 35.93 -1.26 8.68
N LEU A 10 35.49 -0.37 9.57
CA LEU A 10 34.22 -0.53 10.28
C LEU A 10 33.13 -0.70 9.22
N SER A 11 32.69 -1.94 9.04
CA SER A 11 31.49 -2.26 8.31
C SER A 11 30.34 -1.68 9.12
N LEU A 12 29.89 -0.49 8.74
CA LEU A 12 28.58 0.02 9.13
C LEU A 12 27.57 -0.91 8.46
N SER A 13 27.28 -2.04 9.12
CA SER A 13 26.06 -2.77 8.87
C SER A 13 24.95 -1.79 9.21
N LEU A 14 24.43 -1.08 8.20
CA LEU A 14 23.13 -0.45 8.33
C LEU A 14 22.18 -1.58 8.69
N THR A 15 21.89 -1.71 9.98
CA THR A 15 20.65 -2.33 10.44
C THR A 15 19.55 -1.49 9.82
N LEU A 16 19.14 -1.86 8.61
CA LEU A 16 17.83 -1.50 8.09
C LEU A 16 16.86 -1.79 9.24
N PRO A 17 16.04 -0.82 9.69
CA PRO A 17 14.97 -1.16 10.60
C PRO A 17 14.23 -2.33 9.94
N ALA A 18 14.08 -3.44 10.67
CA ALA A 18 13.19 -4.52 10.24
C ALA A 18 11.90 -3.83 9.79
N GLY A 19 11.53 -4.02 8.52
CA GLY A 19 10.41 -3.29 7.91
C GLY A 19 9.20 -3.44 8.81
N ALA A 20 8.69 -2.33 9.34
CA ALA A 20 7.52 -2.38 10.19
C ALA A 20 6.38 -3.07 9.41
N GLU A 21 5.70 -4.03 10.03
CA GLU A 21 4.53 -4.72 9.44
C GLU A 21 3.63 -3.69 8.75
N VAL A 22 3.27 -3.93 7.49
CA VAL A 22 2.33 -3.09 6.75
C VAL A 22 0.96 -3.74 6.78
N ILE A 23 0.01 -3.07 7.43
CA ILE A 23 -1.38 -3.50 7.49
C ILE A 23 -2.18 -2.77 6.41
N VAL A 24 -2.68 -3.52 5.43
CA VAL A 24 -3.53 -3.00 4.34
C VAL A 24 -4.96 -3.42 4.57
N ALA A 25 -5.88 -2.48 4.76
CA ALA A 25 -7.30 -2.75 4.82
C ALA A 25 -7.97 -2.46 3.47
N THR A 26 -8.78 -3.39 2.98
CA THR A 26 -9.52 -3.25 1.72
C THR A 26 -10.80 -4.07 1.74
N ASP A 27 -11.70 -3.85 0.80
CA ASP A 27 -12.91 -4.65 0.67
C ASP A 27 -12.62 -6.09 0.20
N PRO A 28 -13.53 -7.04 0.46
CA PRO A 28 -13.27 -8.45 0.17
C PRO A 28 -13.03 -8.74 -1.31
N ASP A 29 -13.50 -7.89 -2.22
CA ASP A 29 -13.35 -8.12 -3.65
C ASP A 29 -11.91 -7.82 -4.12
N PHE A 30 -11.27 -6.81 -3.54
CA PHE A 30 -9.90 -6.44 -3.88
C PHE A 30 -8.85 -7.10 -2.98
N ALA A 31 -9.23 -7.67 -1.82
CA ALA A 31 -8.29 -8.29 -0.88
C ALA A 31 -7.36 -9.38 -1.49
N PRO A 32 -7.83 -10.28 -2.38
CA PRO A 32 -6.94 -11.23 -3.05
C PRO A 32 -5.89 -10.54 -3.92
N VAL A 33 -6.28 -9.47 -4.62
CA VAL A 33 -5.41 -8.67 -5.48
C VAL A 33 -4.35 -7.94 -4.65
N ALA A 34 -4.77 -7.29 -3.55
CA ALA A 34 -3.85 -6.65 -2.62
C ALA A 34 -2.82 -7.63 -2.04
N THR A 35 -3.22 -8.88 -1.79
CA THR A 35 -2.32 -9.94 -1.32
C THR A 35 -1.29 -10.31 -2.38
N GLU A 36 -1.68 -10.47 -3.65
CA GLU A 36 -0.76 -10.74 -4.75
C GLU A 36 0.20 -9.57 -4.98
N LEU A 37 -0.30 -8.33 -4.95
CA LEU A 37 0.52 -7.12 -5.10
C LEU A 37 1.59 -7.04 -4.01
N ALA A 38 1.24 -7.32 -2.75
CA ALA A 38 2.19 -7.33 -1.64
C ALA A 38 3.28 -8.40 -1.83
N GLN A 39 2.93 -9.57 -2.35
CA GLN A 39 3.88 -10.64 -2.67
C GLN A 39 4.84 -10.24 -3.79
N ARG A 40 4.36 -9.56 -4.83
CA ARG A 40 5.18 -9.10 -5.96
C ARG A 40 6.16 -7.99 -5.59
N LEU A 41 5.73 -7.07 -4.73
CA LEU A 41 6.64 -6.07 -4.15
C LEU A 41 7.80 -6.73 -3.37
N GLY A 42 7.65 -8.00 -2.97
CA GLY A 42 8.67 -8.77 -2.25
C GLY A 42 8.74 -8.42 -0.76
N ALA A 43 7.66 -7.86 -0.22
CA ALA A 43 7.65 -7.41 1.16
C ALA A 43 7.26 -8.55 2.12
N ALA A 44 8.16 -8.87 3.04
CA ALA A 44 8.02 -10.04 3.92
C ALA A 44 6.95 -9.89 5.01
N ASP A 45 6.62 -8.66 5.42
CA ASP A 45 5.76 -8.36 6.56
C ASP A 45 4.51 -7.55 6.15
N PHE A 46 3.68 -8.13 5.28
CA PHE A 46 2.39 -7.55 4.88
C PHE A 46 1.21 -8.35 5.43
N ARG A 47 0.22 -7.64 5.97
CA ARG A 47 -1.06 -8.22 6.39
C ARG A 47 -2.22 -7.51 5.71
N VAL A 48 -3.01 -8.26 4.94
CA VAL A 48 -4.23 -7.76 4.31
C VAL A 48 -5.44 -8.07 5.19
N LEU A 49 -6.22 -7.04 5.52
CA LEU A 49 -7.49 -7.12 6.22
C LEU A 49 -8.62 -6.94 5.22
N ALA A 50 -9.33 -8.02 4.92
CA ALA A 50 -10.56 -7.97 4.12
C ALA A 50 -11.74 -7.54 5.01
N LEU A 51 -12.20 -6.30 4.85
CA LEU A 51 -13.23 -5.70 5.69
C LEU A 51 -14.40 -5.22 4.83
N GLN A 52 -15.63 -5.34 5.32
CA GLN A 52 -16.77 -4.73 4.64
C GLN A 52 -16.55 -3.21 4.49
N PRO A 53 -17.02 -2.55 3.41
CA PRO A 53 -16.76 -1.14 3.15
C PRO A 53 -17.08 -0.20 4.33
N ALA A 54 -18.18 -0.48 5.06
CA ALA A 54 -18.58 0.29 6.25
C ALA A 54 -17.61 0.18 7.45
N ALA A 55 -16.76 -0.85 7.48
CA ALA A 55 -15.77 -1.09 8.53
C ALA A 55 -14.38 -0.51 8.19
N LEU A 56 -14.10 -0.22 6.91
CA LEU A 56 -12.79 0.29 6.47
C LEU A 56 -12.41 1.58 7.17
N GLU A 57 -13.36 2.51 7.36
CA GLU A 57 -13.12 3.80 7.99
C GLU A 57 -12.63 3.71 9.44
N ARG A 58 -12.88 2.58 10.11
CA ARG A 58 -12.44 2.30 11.49
C ARG A 58 -11.31 1.29 11.56
N ALA A 59 -10.75 0.89 10.41
CA ALA A 59 -9.69 -0.11 10.38
C ALA A 59 -8.42 0.45 11.02
N GLU A 60 -7.84 -0.31 11.95
CA GLU A 60 -6.50 -0.04 12.46
C GLU A 60 -5.45 -0.52 11.46
N ALA A 61 -5.39 0.16 10.31
CA ALA A 61 -4.52 -0.16 9.20
C ALA A 61 -3.54 0.99 8.90
N ASP A 62 -2.46 0.65 8.21
CA ASP A 62 -1.47 1.63 7.74
C ASP A 62 -1.90 2.21 6.39
N LEU A 63 -2.55 1.39 5.57
CA LEU A 63 -3.14 1.76 4.30
C LEU A 63 -4.61 1.34 4.26
N ILE A 64 -5.45 2.19 3.68
CA ILE A 64 -6.81 1.83 3.29
C ILE A 64 -6.91 1.91 1.77
N LEU A 65 -7.20 0.79 1.11
CA LEU A 65 -7.56 0.73 -0.31
C LEU A 65 -9.08 0.69 -0.41
N GLY A 66 -9.68 1.84 -0.65
CA GLY A 66 -11.12 2.03 -0.69
C GLY A 66 -11.74 1.54 -2.00
N PRO A 67 -13.04 1.21 -1.98
CA PRO A 67 -13.79 0.85 -3.18
C PRO A 67 -14.24 2.07 -4.01
N ASP A 68 -14.07 3.28 -3.47
CA ASP A 68 -14.46 4.54 -4.08
C ASP A 68 -13.57 5.69 -3.56
N THR A 69 -13.74 6.88 -4.14
CA THR A 69 -13.06 8.11 -3.74
C THR A 69 -13.65 8.75 -2.47
N ALA A 70 -14.92 8.49 -2.18
CA ALA A 70 -15.63 9.13 -1.08
C ALA A 70 -15.10 8.67 0.28
N LEU A 71 -14.62 7.42 0.40
CA LEU A 71 -13.96 6.95 1.60
C LEU A 71 -12.64 7.72 1.86
N ALA A 72 -11.81 7.89 0.83
CA ALA A 72 -10.58 8.67 0.93
C ALA A 72 -10.87 10.12 1.34
N ASP A 73 -11.88 10.75 0.75
CA ASP A 73 -12.31 12.10 1.09
C ASP A 73 -12.68 12.24 2.58
N ARG A 74 -13.46 11.28 3.13
CA ARG A 74 -13.84 11.28 4.55
C ARG A 74 -12.65 11.07 5.49
N LEU A 75 -11.75 10.14 5.15
CA LEU A 75 -10.55 9.86 5.95
C LEU A 75 -9.59 11.05 5.99
N ILE A 76 -9.44 11.75 4.88
CA ILE A 76 -8.62 12.96 4.80
C ILE A 76 -9.28 14.12 5.55
N ALA A 77 -10.59 14.34 5.32
CA ALA A 77 -11.33 15.43 5.96
C ALA A 77 -11.38 15.31 7.50
N SER A 78 -11.39 14.08 8.02
CA SER A 78 -11.32 13.80 9.46
C SER A 78 -9.91 13.88 10.05
N GLY A 79 -8.87 13.97 9.22
CA GLY A 79 -7.46 13.93 9.63
C GLY A 79 -6.94 12.53 9.99
N ALA A 80 -7.70 11.47 9.69
CA ALA A 80 -7.27 10.09 9.90
C ALA A 80 -6.25 9.63 8.85
N ALA A 81 -6.30 10.20 7.65
CA ALA A 81 -5.37 9.93 6.56
C ALA A 81 -4.63 11.19 6.08
N LEU A 82 -3.45 10.96 5.50
CA LEU A 82 -2.61 12.00 4.92
C LEU A 82 -3.11 12.38 3.53
N ALA A 83 -3.49 13.64 3.33
CA ALA A 83 -3.88 14.14 2.01
C ALA A 83 -2.82 13.90 0.91
N PRO A 84 -1.51 14.11 1.16
CA PRO A 84 -0.46 13.79 0.18
C PRO A 84 -0.27 12.30 -0.08
N GLY A 85 -0.81 11.42 0.78
CA GLY A 85 -0.72 9.97 0.66
C GLY A 85 -1.92 9.34 -0.04
N ARG A 86 -2.72 10.12 -0.76
CA ARG A 86 -3.84 9.64 -1.57
C ARG A 86 -3.35 9.28 -2.98
N VAL A 87 -3.78 8.13 -3.47
CA VAL A 87 -3.57 7.70 -4.86
C VAL A 87 -4.84 7.07 -5.41
N THR A 88 -5.13 7.27 -6.69
CA THR A 88 -6.13 6.46 -7.40
C THR A 88 -5.41 5.27 -8.01
N TYR A 89 -5.69 4.07 -7.51
CA TYR A 89 -4.89 2.87 -7.83
C TYR A 89 -5.57 1.96 -8.86
N ALA A 90 -6.90 2.06 -8.98
CA ALA A 90 -7.69 1.23 -9.87
C ALA A 90 -9.02 1.91 -10.21
N MET A 91 -9.72 1.35 -11.18
CA MET A 91 -11.15 1.56 -11.39
C MET A 91 -11.93 0.39 -10.79
N GLY A 92 -13.25 0.54 -10.68
CA GLY A 92 -14.14 -0.54 -10.25
C GLY A 92 -14.10 -1.77 -11.15
N ARG A 93 -14.78 -2.83 -10.72
CA ARG A 93 -14.72 -4.12 -11.38
C ARG A 93 -15.37 -4.08 -12.76
N SER A 94 -14.65 -4.56 -13.76
CA SER A 94 -15.12 -4.73 -15.14
C SER A 94 -16.39 -5.58 -15.18
N GLY A 95 -17.36 -5.16 -16.01
CA GLY A 95 -18.65 -5.84 -16.13
C GLY A 95 -19.66 -5.52 -15.02
N THR A 96 -19.32 -4.60 -14.10
CA THR A 96 -20.26 -4.05 -13.10
C THR A 96 -20.63 -2.60 -13.44
N GLU A 97 -21.65 -2.05 -12.79
CA GLU A 97 -22.02 -0.63 -12.91
C GLU A 97 -20.90 0.31 -12.39
N GLU A 98 -20.01 -0.22 -11.55
CA GLU A 98 -18.93 0.52 -10.91
C GLU A 98 -17.65 0.53 -11.75
N ALA A 99 -17.62 -0.10 -12.93
CA ALA A 99 -16.41 -0.25 -13.75
C ALA A 99 -15.72 1.09 -14.11
N VAL A 100 -16.47 2.19 -14.11
CA VAL A 100 -15.98 3.55 -14.40
C VAL A 100 -15.74 4.39 -13.14
N ASN A 101 -15.96 3.82 -11.95
CA ASN A 101 -15.77 4.51 -10.68
C ASN A 101 -14.32 4.35 -10.22
N PRO A 102 -13.59 5.43 -9.95
CA PRO A 102 -12.23 5.35 -9.43
C PRO A 102 -12.21 4.82 -8.00
N ARG A 103 -11.16 4.06 -7.69
CA ARG A 103 -10.86 3.50 -6.37
C ARG A 103 -9.60 4.16 -5.83
N ASP A 104 -9.71 4.71 -4.62
CA ASP A 104 -8.60 5.42 -3.98
C ASP A 104 -7.99 4.65 -2.82
N GLY A 105 -6.67 4.71 -2.75
CA GLY A 105 -5.87 4.28 -1.62
C GLY A 105 -5.39 5.50 -0.83
N VAL A 106 -5.30 5.37 0.49
CA VAL A 106 -4.76 6.42 1.37
C VAL A 106 -3.78 5.87 2.38
N LEU A 107 -2.72 6.65 2.63
CA LEU A 107 -1.81 6.46 3.77
C LEU A 107 -2.44 7.02 5.04
N MET A 108 -2.55 6.18 6.06
CA MET A 108 -3.11 6.56 7.36
C MET A 108 -2.11 7.36 8.18
N GLN A 109 -2.59 8.32 8.97
CA GLN A 109 -1.75 9.20 9.80
C GLN A 109 -0.85 8.41 10.76
N ARG A 110 -1.33 7.29 11.29
CA ARG A 110 -0.55 6.38 12.16
C ARG A 110 0.67 5.78 11.48
N ALA A 111 0.61 5.61 10.16
CA ALA A 111 1.66 5.06 9.33
C ALA A 111 2.41 6.14 8.56
N ALA A 112 2.28 7.41 8.99
CA ALA A 112 2.87 8.54 8.30
C ALA A 112 4.35 8.31 7.99
N GLU A 113 5.11 7.70 8.90
CA GLU A 113 6.54 7.40 8.77
C GLU A 113 6.88 5.96 8.35
N ASN A 114 5.88 5.13 8.03
CA ASN A 114 6.13 3.76 7.58
C ASN A 114 6.57 3.78 6.10
N ALA A 115 7.88 3.66 5.86
CA ALA A 115 8.46 3.64 4.52
C ALA A 115 7.88 2.51 3.66
N ALA A 116 7.70 1.31 4.21
CA ALA A 116 7.17 0.17 3.45
C ALA A 116 5.70 0.39 3.02
N ALA A 117 4.91 1.11 3.82
CA ALA A 117 3.55 1.49 3.43
C ALA A 117 3.55 2.53 2.28
N ARG A 118 4.48 3.48 2.30
CA ARG A 118 4.68 4.44 1.20
C ARG A 118 5.15 3.71 -0.08
N ASP A 119 6.13 2.84 0.04
CA ASP A 119 6.66 2.04 -1.07
C ASP A 119 5.55 1.19 -1.72
N PHE A 120 4.62 0.66 -0.93
CA PHE A 120 3.48 -0.07 -1.48
C PHE A 120 2.51 0.83 -2.23
N LEU A 121 2.19 2.03 -1.72
CA LEU A 121 1.37 2.99 -2.49
C LEU A 121 2.03 3.40 -3.80
N ASP A 122 3.35 3.63 -3.78
CA ASP A 122 4.11 3.95 -4.99
C ASP A 122 4.11 2.76 -5.96
N PHE A 123 4.23 1.54 -5.44
CA PHE A 123 4.15 0.32 -6.24
C PHE A 123 2.80 0.15 -6.95
N LEU A 124 1.69 0.53 -6.32
CA LEU A 124 0.34 0.48 -6.95
C LEU A 124 0.25 1.33 -8.23
N LEU A 125 1.15 2.28 -8.43
CA LEU A 125 1.19 3.16 -9.59
C LEU A 125 2.15 2.68 -10.69
N THR A 126 2.74 1.49 -10.51
CA THR A 126 3.65 0.92 -11.50
C THR A 126 2.89 0.09 -12.55
N PRO A 127 3.43 -0.03 -13.78
CA PRO A 127 2.85 -0.92 -14.80
C PRO A 127 2.72 -2.37 -14.33
N GLU A 128 3.67 -2.85 -13.53
CA GLU A 128 3.64 -4.20 -12.97
C GLU A 128 2.43 -4.43 -12.06
N ALA A 129 2.13 -3.47 -11.18
CA ALA A 129 0.94 -3.55 -10.34
C ALA A 129 -0.35 -3.47 -11.17
N TRP A 130 -0.37 -2.61 -12.20
CA TRP A 130 -1.52 -2.47 -13.08
C TRP A 130 -1.83 -3.74 -13.85
N ASP A 131 -0.81 -4.46 -14.34
CA ASP A 131 -1.01 -5.74 -15.02
C ASP A 131 -1.77 -6.74 -14.11
N VAL A 132 -1.46 -6.77 -12.82
CA VAL A 132 -2.15 -7.61 -11.82
C VAL A 132 -3.59 -7.15 -11.60
N ILE A 133 -3.77 -5.85 -11.38
CA ILE A 133 -5.09 -5.23 -11.14
C ILE A 133 -6.03 -5.49 -12.32
N VAL A 134 -5.54 -5.30 -13.55
CA VAL A 134 -6.26 -5.55 -14.80
C VAL A 134 -6.55 -7.03 -15.01
N ALA A 135 -5.57 -7.90 -14.77
CA ALA A 135 -5.79 -9.34 -14.86
C ALA A 135 -6.86 -9.85 -13.87
N ALA A 136 -7.00 -9.20 -12.71
CA ALA A 136 -8.04 -9.48 -11.72
C ALA A 136 -9.43 -8.91 -12.10
N GLY A 137 -9.51 -8.15 -13.20
CA GLY A 137 -10.76 -7.59 -13.71
C GLY A 137 -11.09 -6.21 -13.18
N PHE A 138 -10.17 -5.51 -12.53
CA PHE A 138 -10.31 -4.09 -12.19
C PHE A 138 -9.74 -3.22 -13.31
N GLY A 139 -10.26 -2.03 -13.55
CA GLY A 139 -9.64 -1.14 -14.54
C GLY A 139 -8.31 -0.57 -14.03
N ALA A 140 -7.35 -0.34 -14.93
CA ALA A 140 -6.20 0.53 -14.65
C ALA A 140 -6.65 1.99 -14.65
N HIS A 141 -5.99 2.83 -13.86
CA HIS A 141 -6.19 4.28 -13.80
C HIS A 141 -5.15 5.01 -14.64
#